data_AF-A0A6N8I4B2-F1
#
_entry.id   AF-A0A6N8I4B2-F1
#
_cell.length_a   1.000
_cell.length_b   1.000
_cell.length_c   1.000
_cell.angle_alpha   90.00
_cell.angle_beta   90.00
_cell.angle_gamma   90.00
#
_symmetry.space_group_name_H-M   'P 1'
#
loop_
_entity.id
_entity.type
_entity.pdbx_description
1 polymer ?
#
loop_
_entity_poly.entity_id
_entity_poly.type
_entity_poly.pdbx_seq_one_letter_code
_entity_poly.pdbx_strand_id
1 'polypeptide(L)'
;MSSEYGELVNLDQLHCAKILIDNADNYQAGTNNYLAPAAEMKKEAKVDTAIRYYDGKPMFSSTTEAATDVTLTVSGVPSKKAAELTGKPYDATRGIMIDTGDASETPDYAMSARAELGDGGYRYYQFLKGKFSIGAETAHTKEDKTTAKEPLI
;
A
#
# COMPACT_ATOMS: atom_id res chain seq x y z
N MET A 1 -2.28 -17.04 26.64
CA MET A 1 -1.16 -16.41 25.92
C MET A 1 -1.46 -14.92 25.87
N SER A 2 -0.49 -14.02 26.01
CA SER A 2 -0.74 -12.58 25.87
C SER A 2 -1.14 -12.28 24.42
N SER A 3 -2.08 -11.36 24.24
CA SER A 3 -2.64 -11.03 22.92
C SER A 3 -1.60 -10.58 21.91
N GLU A 4 -0.51 -9.97 22.36
CA GLU A 4 0.61 -9.54 21.51
C GLU A 4 1.23 -10.66 20.64
N TYR A 5 1.08 -11.93 21.04
CA TYR A 5 1.56 -13.12 20.33
C TYR A 5 0.45 -13.88 19.57
N GLY A 6 -0.77 -13.35 19.55
CA GLY A 6 -1.89 -13.96 18.86
C GLY A 6 -1.65 -14.09 17.36
N GLU A 7 -2.24 -15.13 16.76
CA GLU A 7 -2.30 -15.29 15.32
C GLU A 7 -3.11 -14.16 14.68
N LEU A 8 -2.69 -13.67 13.51
CA LEU A 8 -3.43 -12.66 12.75
C LEU A 8 -4.58 -13.37 12.02
N VAL A 9 -5.82 -13.05 12.39
CA VAL A 9 -7.01 -13.80 11.91
C VAL A 9 -7.90 -13.02 10.96
N ASN A 10 -7.82 -11.69 10.97
CA ASN A 10 -8.67 -10.84 10.12
C ASN A 10 -7.97 -9.49 9.88
N LEU A 11 -7.97 -9.00 8.63
CA LEU A 11 -7.43 -7.70 8.25
C LEU A 11 -8.59 -6.74 7.96
N ASP A 12 -8.67 -5.65 8.70
CA ASP A 12 -9.75 -4.68 8.57
C ASP A 12 -9.27 -3.23 8.71
N GLN A 13 -10.22 -2.30 8.56
CA GLN A 13 -9.97 -0.85 8.73
C GLN A 13 -8.76 -0.37 7.91
N LEU A 14 -8.73 -0.70 6.62
CA LEU A 14 -7.75 -0.13 5.70
C LEU A 14 -8.16 1.31 5.35
N HIS A 15 -7.37 2.29 5.79
CA HIS A 15 -7.60 3.71 5.53
C HIS A 15 -6.36 4.38 4.96
N CYS A 16 -6.55 5.45 4.21
CA CYS A 16 -5.49 6.29 3.68
C CYS A 16 -5.78 7.78 3.90
N ALA A 17 -4.72 8.57 4.09
CA ALA A 17 -4.79 10.03 4.21
C ALA A 17 -3.74 10.68 3.31
N LYS A 18 -4.15 11.65 2.48
CA LYS A 18 -3.20 12.40 1.63
C LYS A 18 -2.27 13.22 2.50
N ILE A 19 -0.97 13.21 2.22
CA ILE A 19 0.01 14.03 2.93
C ILE A 19 -0.02 15.44 2.32
N LEU A 20 -0.17 16.43 3.19
CA LEU A 20 -0.23 17.86 2.83
C LEU A 20 1.11 18.55 3.08
N ILE A 21 1.77 18.21 4.19
CA ILE A 21 3.07 18.74 4.57
C ILE A 21 3.91 17.57 5.08
N ASP A 22 5.13 17.45 4.55
CA ASP A 22 6.15 16.54 5.05
C ASP A 22 7.52 17.22 4.87
N ASN A 23 8.00 17.82 5.94
CA ASN A 23 9.33 18.44 6.02
C ASN A 23 9.96 18.17 7.39
N ALA A 24 11.20 18.63 7.59
CA ALA A 24 11.96 18.32 8.82
C ALA A 24 11.29 18.81 10.11
N ASP A 25 10.45 19.85 10.04
CA ASP A 25 9.86 20.52 11.20
C ASP A 25 8.38 20.17 11.40
N ASN A 26 7.69 19.70 10.37
CA ASN A 26 6.26 19.49 10.40
C ASN A 26 5.80 18.35 9.48
N TYR A 27 4.85 17.56 9.99
CA TYR A 27 4.14 16.53 9.27
C TYR A 27 2.63 16.75 9.42
N GLN A 28 1.93 16.89 8.30
CA GLN A 28 0.49 17.06 8.27
C GLN A 28 -0.13 16.17 7.20
N ALA A 29 -0.98 15.23 7.63
CA ALA A 29 -1.88 14.48 6.76
C ALA A 29 -3.27 15.12 6.74
N GLY A 30 -3.99 14.93 5.64
CA GLY A 30 -5.39 15.30 5.50
C GLY A 30 -6.32 14.34 6.23
N THR A 31 -7.62 14.40 5.91
CA THR A 31 -8.63 13.52 6.49
C THR A 31 -8.35 12.06 6.17
N ASN A 32 -8.39 11.21 7.19
CA ASN A 32 -8.29 9.77 7.03
C ASN A 32 -9.57 9.22 6.38
N ASN A 33 -9.42 8.50 5.28
CA ASN A 33 -10.53 7.98 4.51
C ASN A 33 -10.42 6.46 4.35
N TYR A 34 -11.53 5.75 4.59
CA TYR A 34 -11.60 4.30 4.39
C TYR A 34 -11.27 3.98 2.95
N LEU A 35 -10.28 3.14 2.68
CA LEU A 35 -9.74 2.87 1.35
C LEU A 35 -10.60 1.84 0.61
N ALA A 36 -10.56 0.59 1.07
CA ALA A 36 -11.29 -0.56 0.52
C ALA A 36 -11.30 -1.72 1.52
N PRO A 37 -12.24 -2.68 1.40
CA PRO A 37 -12.14 -3.96 2.10
C PRO A 37 -10.86 -4.69 1.70
N ALA A 38 -10.04 -5.07 2.69
CA ALA A 38 -8.77 -5.74 2.49
C ALA A 38 -8.89 -7.23 2.78
N ALA A 39 -8.25 -8.04 1.96
CA ALA A 39 -8.18 -9.49 2.11
C ALA A 39 -6.79 -9.94 2.58
N GLU A 40 -5.74 -9.33 2.04
CA GLU A 40 -4.35 -9.66 2.39
C GLU A 40 -3.48 -8.40 2.40
N MET A 41 -2.49 -8.38 3.29
CA MET A 41 -1.42 -7.39 3.32
C MET A 41 -0.08 -8.11 3.39
N LYS A 42 0.77 -7.91 2.39
CA LYS A 42 2.15 -8.38 2.35
C LYS A 42 3.09 -7.18 2.52
N LYS A 43 4.00 -7.26 3.49
CA LYS A 43 5.03 -6.23 3.72
C LYS A 43 6.42 -6.82 3.47
N GLU A 44 7.21 -6.17 2.62
CA GLU A 44 8.56 -6.60 2.26
C GLU A 44 9.52 -5.43 2.39
N ALA A 45 10.37 -5.45 3.42
CA ALA A 45 11.46 -4.48 3.55
C ALA A 45 12.58 -4.87 2.59
N LYS A 46 12.92 -3.98 1.65
CA LYS A 46 14.09 -4.18 0.80
C LYS A 46 15.35 -3.82 1.57
N VAL A 47 16.34 -4.71 1.54
CA VAL A 47 17.65 -4.46 2.13
C VAL A 47 18.65 -4.33 0.99
N ASP A 48 19.27 -3.16 0.86
CA ASP A 48 20.32 -2.91 -0.13
C ASP A 48 21.70 -3.13 0.50
N THR A 49 22.55 -3.90 -0.17
CA THR A 49 23.90 -4.19 0.31
C THR A 49 24.92 -3.74 -0.72
N ALA A 50 25.59 -2.63 -0.43
CA ALA A 50 26.66 -2.11 -1.26
C ALA A 50 28.00 -2.68 -0.80
N ILE A 51 28.71 -3.38 -1.70
CA ILE A 51 30.03 -3.95 -1.44
C ILE A 51 31.09 -3.07 -2.13
N ARG A 52 32.05 -2.57 -1.36
CA ARG A 52 33.21 -1.82 -1.86
C ARG A 52 34.38 -2.78 -2.07
N TYR A 53 34.91 -2.75 -3.29
CA TYR A 53 36.04 -3.57 -3.71
C TYR A 53 37.32 -2.73 -3.72
N TYR A 54 38.40 -3.26 -3.15
CA TYR A 54 39.74 -2.71 -3.21
C TYR A 54 40.68 -3.81 -3.72
N ASP A 55 41.57 -3.49 -4.66
CA ASP A 55 42.42 -4.47 -5.36
C ASP A 55 41.66 -5.70 -5.90
N GLY A 56 40.45 -5.46 -6.42
CA GLY A 56 39.58 -6.51 -6.96
C GLY A 56 38.95 -7.44 -5.91
N LYS A 57 39.13 -7.16 -4.61
CA LYS A 57 38.58 -7.96 -3.51
C LYS A 57 37.54 -7.16 -2.70
N PRO A 58 36.41 -7.78 -2.33
CA PRO A 58 35.42 -7.13 -1.48
C PRO A 58 36.03 -6.94 -0.09
N MET A 59 36.08 -5.70 0.39
CA MET A 59 36.73 -5.38 1.68
C MET A 59 35.77 -4.74 2.68
N PHE A 60 34.76 -4.01 2.20
CA PHE A 60 33.74 -3.39 3.06
C PHE A 60 32.35 -3.64 2.49
N SER A 61 31.40 -4.01 3.34
CA SER A 61 29.98 -4.04 3.01
C SER A 61 29.25 -2.97 3.84
N SER A 62 28.31 -2.29 3.21
CA SER A 62 27.39 -1.37 3.87
C SER A 62 25.97 -1.83 3.56
N THR A 63 25.25 -2.25 4.59
CA THR A 63 23.85 -2.66 4.49
C THR A 63 22.97 -1.49 4.90
N THR A 64 22.06 -1.09 4.02
CA THR A 64 21.08 -0.03 4.27
C THR A 64 19.68 -0.57 4.03
N GLU A 65 18.73 -0.21 4.89
CA GLU A 65 17.32 -0.51 4.67
C GLU A 65 16.77 0.46 3.62
N ALA A 66 16.23 -0.09 2.54
CA ALA A 66 15.60 0.67 1.46
C ALA A 66 14.09 0.80 1.71
N ALA A 67 13.33 1.21 0.70
CA ALA A 67 11.87 1.33 0.81
C ALA A 67 11.23 -0.02 1.17
N THR A 68 10.18 0.02 2.00
CA THR A 68 9.32 -1.13 2.27
C THR A 68 8.21 -1.17 1.23
N ASP A 69 8.11 -2.25 0.48
CA ASP A 69 6.97 -2.50 -0.38
C ASP A 69 5.83 -3.07 0.45
N VAL A 70 4.64 -2.50 0.31
CA VAL A 70 3.42 -3.02 0.90
C VAL A 70 2.46 -3.34 -0.23
N THR A 71 2.12 -4.61 -0.39
CA THR A 71 1.16 -5.09 -1.38
C THR A 71 -0.13 -5.45 -0.67
N LEU A 72 -1.23 -4.89 -1.15
CA LEU A 72 -2.56 -5.10 -0.61
C LEU A 72 -3.45 -5.79 -1.62
N THR A 73 -4.08 -6.86 -1.20
CA THR A 73 -5.16 -7.51 -1.93
C THR A 73 -6.47 -6.96 -1.40
N VAL A 74 -7.24 -6.27 -2.24
CA VAL A 74 -8.51 -5.63 -1.85
C VAL A 74 -9.66 -6.11 -2.72
N SER A 75 -10.90 -5.95 -2.27
CA SER A 75 -12.07 -6.39 -3.05
C SER A 75 -12.27 -5.61 -4.35
N GLY A 76 -11.71 -4.40 -4.44
CA GLY A 76 -11.92 -3.47 -5.54
C GLY A 76 -11.65 -2.02 -5.13
N VAL A 77 -11.13 -1.22 -6.05
CA VAL A 77 -10.97 0.23 -5.87
C VAL A 77 -11.81 0.96 -6.91
N PRO A 78 -12.76 1.84 -6.52
CA PRO A 78 -13.53 2.61 -7.49
C PRO A 78 -12.63 3.47 -8.39
N SER A 79 -12.96 3.59 -9.68
CA SER A 79 -12.17 4.32 -10.68
C SER A 79 -11.84 5.76 -10.25
N LYS A 80 -12.78 6.46 -9.62
CA LYS A 80 -12.55 7.80 -9.06
C LYS A 80 -11.42 7.81 -8.03
N LYS A 81 -11.42 6.82 -7.14
CA LYS A 81 -10.48 6.73 -6.03
C LYS A 81 -9.11 6.25 -6.50
N ALA A 82 -9.10 5.29 -7.42
CA ALA A 82 -7.92 4.89 -8.15
C ALA A 82 -7.22 6.11 -8.77
N ALA A 83 -7.98 6.98 -9.46
CA ALA A 83 -7.45 8.22 -10.03
C ALA A 83 -6.88 9.17 -8.96
N GLU A 84 -7.58 9.37 -7.84
CA GLU A 84 -7.11 10.20 -6.72
C GLU A 84 -5.82 9.67 -6.08
N LEU A 85 -5.70 8.35 -5.92
CA LEU A 85 -4.54 7.70 -5.31
C LEU A 85 -3.31 7.77 -6.22
N THR A 86 -3.48 7.63 -7.53
CA THR A 86 -2.40 7.69 -8.51
C THR A 86 -2.15 9.08 -9.09
N GLY A 87 -2.93 10.10 -8.69
CA GLY A 87 -2.83 11.46 -9.24
C GLY A 87 -3.25 11.58 -10.72
N LYS A 88 -4.04 10.63 -11.23
CA LYS A 88 -4.44 10.59 -12.65
C LYS A 88 -5.73 11.38 -12.89
N PRO A 89 -5.96 11.89 -14.12
CA PRO A 89 -7.19 12.60 -14.44
C PRO A 89 -8.42 11.69 -14.39
N TYR A 90 -9.52 12.22 -13.86
CA TYR A 90 -10.82 11.55 -13.79
C TYR A 90 -11.88 12.37 -14.52
N ASP A 91 -12.54 11.76 -15.51
CA ASP A 91 -13.70 12.36 -16.18
C ASP A 91 -14.97 12.02 -15.40
N ALA A 92 -15.46 12.99 -14.63
CA ALA A 92 -16.67 12.83 -13.82
C ALA A 92 -17.96 12.66 -14.64
N THR A 93 -17.99 13.12 -15.89
CA THR A 93 -19.16 12.98 -16.77
C THR A 93 -19.28 11.55 -17.29
N ARG A 94 -18.14 10.92 -17.58
CA ARG A 94 -18.08 9.55 -18.13
C ARG A 94 -17.82 8.49 -17.07
N GLY A 95 -17.36 8.88 -15.88
CA GLY A 95 -17.02 7.97 -14.79
C GLY A 95 -15.68 7.24 -14.99
N ILE A 96 -14.79 7.79 -15.81
CA ILE A 96 -13.59 7.09 -16.31
C ILE A 96 -12.32 7.71 -15.71
N MET A 97 -11.45 6.84 -15.21
CA MET A 97 -10.06 7.18 -14.92
C MET A 97 -9.25 7.11 -16.21
N ILE A 98 -8.52 8.17 -16.54
CA ILE A 98 -7.69 8.22 -17.74
C ILE A 98 -6.28 7.79 -17.35
N ASP A 99 -5.84 6.65 -17.86
CA ASP A 99 -4.47 6.21 -17.68
C ASP A 99 -3.54 6.95 -18.66
N THR A 100 -2.81 7.93 -18.14
CA THR A 100 -1.82 8.70 -18.91
C THR A 100 -0.47 8.00 -19.00
N GLY A 101 -0.25 6.91 -18.26
CA GLY A 101 1.06 6.28 -18.09
C GLY A 101 2.07 7.12 -17.28
N ASP A 102 1.67 8.29 -16.79
CA ASP A 102 2.52 9.19 -16.02
C ASP A 102 2.28 8.99 -14.52
N ALA A 103 3.35 8.69 -13.79
CA ALA A 103 3.35 8.52 -12.34
C ALA A 103 3.99 9.69 -11.58
N SER A 104 4.46 10.72 -12.29
CA SER A 104 5.20 11.85 -11.69
C SER A 104 4.34 12.65 -10.70
N GLU A 105 3.03 12.74 -10.98
CA GLU A 105 2.07 13.48 -10.16
C GLU A 105 1.43 12.62 -9.05
N THR A 106 1.94 11.40 -8.81
CA THR A 106 1.42 10.51 -7.77
C THR A 106 1.61 11.15 -6.38
N PRO A 107 0.53 11.47 -5.64
CA PRO A 107 0.65 12.10 -4.34
C PRO A 107 1.23 11.15 -3.29
N ASP A 108 1.82 11.72 -2.25
CA ASP A 108 2.19 10.95 -1.06
C ASP A 108 0.98 10.76 -0.14
N TYR A 109 0.84 9.55 0.39
CA TYR A 109 -0.22 9.16 1.31
C TYR A 109 0.36 8.48 2.55
N ALA A 110 -0.33 8.68 3.67
CA ALA A 110 -0.23 7.84 4.85
C ALA A 110 -1.27 6.71 4.74
N MET A 111 -0.95 5.54 5.26
CA MET A 111 -1.82 4.39 5.26
C MET A 111 -1.89 3.77 6.65
N SER A 112 -3.09 3.33 7.04
CA SER A 112 -3.32 2.62 8.28
C SER A 112 -4.16 1.38 8.03
N ALA A 113 -3.89 0.32 8.78
CA ALA A 113 -4.69 -0.89 8.79
C ALA A 113 -4.66 -1.52 10.18
N ARG A 114 -5.58 -2.43 10.44
CA ARG A 114 -5.63 -3.18 11.69
C ARG A 114 -5.82 -4.66 11.38
N ALA A 115 -5.12 -5.49 12.12
CA ALA A 115 -5.33 -6.92 12.10
C ALA A 115 -5.85 -7.39 13.46
N GLU A 116 -6.95 -8.12 13.46
CA GLU A 116 -7.47 -8.81 14.63
C GLU A 116 -6.60 -10.02 14.97
N LEU A 117 -6.42 -10.23 16.27
CA LEU A 117 -5.68 -11.34 16.84
C LEU A 117 -6.67 -12.41 17.28
N GLY A 118 -6.28 -13.69 17.21
CA GLY A 118 -7.19 -14.82 17.50
C GLY A 118 -7.81 -14.84 18.91
N ASP A 119 -7.31 -14.00 19.82
CA ASP A 119 -7.84 -13.81 21.17
C ASP A 119 -8.66 -12.51 21.36
N GLY A 120 -8.98 -11.82 20.26
CA GLY A 120 -9.81 -10.61 20.22
C GLY A 120 -9.05 -9.28 20.37
N GLY A 121 -7.72 -9.32 20.51
CA GLY A 121 -6.90 -8.11 20.46
C GLY A 121 -6.64 -7.62 19.04
N TYR A 122 -5.86 -6.53 18.92
CA TYR A 122 -5.56 -5.92 17.63
C TYR A 122 -4.09 -5.52 17.48
N ARG A 123 -3.55 -5.75 16.29
CA ARG A 123 -2.29 -5.18 15.82
C ARG A 123 -2.58 -4.07 14.83
N TYR A 124 -2.00 -2.89 15.08
CA TYR A 124 -2.16 -1.72 14.21
C TYR A 124 -0.93 -1.56 13.32
N TYR A 125 -1.16 -1.21 12.06
CA TYR A 125 -0.15 -0.87 11.08
C TYR A 125 -0.33 0.59 10.69
N GLN A 126 0.77 1.35 10.72
CA GLN A 126 0.79 2.74 10.28
C GLN A 126 2.02 2.96 9.40
N PHE A 127 1.77 3.33 8.16
CA PHE A 127 2.77 3.78 7.20
C PHE A 127 2.58 5.28 7.03
N LEU A 128 3.60 6.07 7.36
CA LEU A 128 3.49 7.53 7.42
C LEU A 128 3.69 8.20 6.06
N LYS A 129 4.31 7.49 5.11
CA LYS A 129 4.54 7.99 3.76
C LYS A 129 4.71 6.85 2.77
N GLY A 130 4.02 6.94 1.65
CA GLY A 130 4.15 6.06 0.50
C GLY A 130 3.41 6.63 -0.70
N LYS A 131 3.72 6.10 -1.87
CA LYS A 131 2.99 6.38 -3.12
C LYS A 131 2.23 5.13 -3.52
N PHE A 132 0.97 5.28 -3.91
CA PHE A 132 0.19 4.16 -4.41
C PHE A 132 0.53 3.90 -5.87
N SER A 133 0.66 2.62 -6.22
CA SER A 133 0.71 2.17 -7.60
C SER A 133 -0.36 1.11 -7.77
N ILE A 134 -1.30 1.34 -8.68
CA ILE A 134 -2.29 0.31 -8.99
C ILE A 134 -1.55 -0.84 -9.68
N GLY A 135 -1.65 -2.03 -9.10
CA GLY A 135 -1.11 -3.26 -9.66
C GLY A 135 -1.92 -3.77 -10.85
N ALA A 136 -1.65 -5.02 -11.25
CA ALA A 136 -2.41 -5.64 -12.33
C ALA A 136 -3.86 -5.89 -11.90
N GLU A 137 -4.83 -5.34 -12.65
CA GLU A 137 -6.24 -5.66 -12.51
C GLU A 137 -6.61 -6.78 -13.49
N THR A 138 -7.19 -7.87 -12.99
CA THR A 138 -7.69 -8.96 -13.83
C THR A 138 -9.20 -9.09 -13.66
N ALA A 139 -9.95 -8.93 -14.75
CA ALA A 139 -11.39 -9.08 -14.79
C ALA A 139 -11.77 -10.29 -15.66
N HIS A 140 -12.74 -11.07 -15.20
CA HIS A 140 -13.30 -12.21 -15.94
C HIS A 140 -14.83 -12.11 -16.01
N THR A 141 -15.39 -12.62 -17.09
CA THR A 141 -16.85 -12.82 -17.21
C THR A 141 -17.35 -13.82 -16.18
N LYS A 142 -18.61 -13.66 -15.75
CA LYS A 142 -19.25 -14.52 -14.76
C LYS A 142 -19.19 -16.00 -15.15
N GLU A 143 -18.58 -16.82 -14.32
CA GLU A 143 -18.55 -18.29 -14.44
C GLU A 143 -19.52 -18.92 -13.43
N ASP A 144 -20.09 -20.10 -13.73
CA ASP A 144 -21.04 -20.82 -12.85
C ASP A 144 -20.45 -21.17 -11.48
N LYS A 145 -19.11 -21.17 -11.34
CA LYS A 145 -18.39 -21.16 -10.08
C LYS A 145 -17.74 -19.80 -9.88
N THR A 146 -18.08 -19.10 -8.80
CA THR A 146 -17.57 -17.76 -8.53
C THR A 146 -16.10 -17.86 -8.07
N THR A 147 -15.16 -17.62 -8.98
CA THR A 147 -13.77 -17.39 -8.59
C THR A 147 -13.62 -15.90 -8.29
N ALA A 148 -13.54 -15.52 -7.01
CA ALA A 148 -13.23 -14.15 -6.62
C ALA A 148 -11.79 -13.82 -7.07
N LYS A 149 -11.61 -12.71 -7.78
CA LYS A 149 -10.28 -12.17 -8.09
C LYS A 149 -10.20 -10.76 -7.54
N GLU A 150 -9.16 -10.53 -6.76
CA GLU A 150 -9.00 -9.34 -5.93
C GLU A 150 -7.86 -8.50 -6.52
N PRO A 151 -8.08 -7.20 -6.82
CA PRO A 151 -7.00 -6.34 -7.30
C PRO A 151 -5.90 -6.14 -6.26
N LEU A 152 -4.67 -6.02 -6.77
CA LEU A 152 -3.47 -5.69 -6.01
C LEU A 152 -3.19 -4.19 -6.09
N ILE A 153 -2.96 -3.54 -4.95
CA ILE A 153 -2.57 -2.13 -4.84
C ILE A 153 -1.39 -1.92 -3.89
#